data_AF-A0AAV5FQU1-F1
#
_entry.id   AF-A0AAV5FQU1-F1
#
_cell.length_a   1.000
_cell.length_b   1.000
_cell.length_c   1.000
_cell.angle_alpha   90.00
_cell.angle_beta   90.00
_cell.angle_gamma   90.00
#
_symmetry.space_group_name_H-M   'P 1'
#
loop_
_entity.id
_entity.type
_entity.pdbx_description
1 polymer ?
#
loop_
_entity_poly.entity_id
_entity_poly.type
_entity_poly.pdbx_seq_one_letter_code
_entity_poly.pdbx_strand_id
1 'polypeptide(L)'
;MALPNTPYFYGLTVGGLLATGAHGSSLMRKGGAVHEHVVKVRIVTPAPPSEKSSEKLAIVREIATDDPDLNAAKVSLGVLGVISQLDPLFKRSLTILRNDSDTDLVELVSMWGHKHEFGDIYWLPGQGKVLLGQIDRVDVSTPGDGLNQAFFPPRPISDIVRERSQEDQLQELGSDDAFCQASAMLPTALQEGGFGFLNDGKNFTGYPVVGYNNKMQASGSCIFSPEDGPEVCVWNPRINGTFVHDTGLSVALSDAPAFVSDLMRLRDRNPKAFCTLDLHLGILFRYIKKSTAYLGKARDSVEFDMIYYRSREPSRPVRHADLTDEIEQIALYKYGGLPHWGKNRNYVFNDTVGKFPKLREFLDVKARFDPDGIFSSQWSDQVLGINGSPVISGPGCAVEGLCTCTKDSDCAPGYLCSNGKVYLDARVCTVPVPQ
;
A
#
# COMPACT_ATOMS: atom_id res chain seq x y z
N MET A 1 19.94 -13.11 -11.23
CA MET A 1 18.67 -12.61 -11.80
C MET A 1 17.96 -11.78 -10.74
N ALA A 2 17.09 -10.86 -11.11
CA ALA A 2 16.28 -10.07 -10.18
C ALA A 2 14.94 -9.68 -10.80
N LEU A 3 13.94 -9.37 -9.98
CA LEU A 3 12.75 -8.65 -10.41
C LEU A 3 13.07 -7.14 -10.38
N PRO A 4 12.84 -6.38 -11.47
CA PRO A 4 13.14 -4.95 -11.50
C PRO A 4 12.40 -4.16 -10.41
N ASN A 5 11.16 -4.56 -10.15
CA ASN A 5 10.30 -4.00 -9.11
C ASN A 5 9.69 -5.12 -8.27
N THR A 6 9.60 -4.89 -6.96
CA THR A 6 8.82 -5.67 -5.99
C THR A 6 8.29 -4.73 -4.91
N PRO A 7 7.37 -5.16 -4.04
CA PRO A 7 7.13 -4.46 -2.79
C PRO A 7 8.42 -4.31 -1.97
N TYR A 8 8.47 -3.33 -1.07
CA TYR A 8 9.61 -3.13 -0.16
C TYR A 8 9.71 -4.21 0.93
N PHE A 9 8.65 -5.01 1.10
CA PHE A 9 8.63 -6.18 1.96
C PHE A 9 8.71 -7.47 1.12
N TYR A 10 9.67 -8.35 1.41
CA TYR A 10 9.82 -9.62 0.68
C TYR A 10 9.07 -10.81 1.28
N GLY A 11 8.35 -10.66 2.39
CA GLY A 11 7.61 -11.76 3.03
C GLY A 11 6.32 -12.17 2.31
N LEU A 12 6.23 -11.91 1.00
CA LEU A 12 5.08 -12.19 0.16
C LEU A 12 5.37 -13.36 -0.78
N THR A 13 4.41 -14.27 -0.93
CA THR A 13 4.52 -15.32 -1.96
C THR A 13 4.34 -14.72 -3.35
N VAL A 14 4.93 -15.37 -4.37
CA VAL A 14 4.77 -14.95 -5.77
C VAL A 14 3.30 -14.98 -6.21
N GLY A 15 2.52 -15.94 -5.73
CA GLY A 15 1.08 -15.97 -5.98
C GLY A 15 0.35 -14.77 -5.38
N GLY A 16 0.60 -14.47 -4.10
CA GLY A 16 -0.06 -13.37 -3.39
C GLY A 16 0.29 -11.99 -3.95
N LEU A 17 1.57 -11.75 -4.29
CA LEU A 17 2.01 -10.46 -4.83
C LEU A 17 1.36 -10.16 -6.19
N LEU A 18 1.16 -11.18 -7.04
CA LEU A 18 0.54 -10.99 -8.35
C LEU A 18 -0.98 -10.89 -8.23
N ALA A 19 -1.59 -11.75 -7.43
CA ALA A 19 -3.03 -11.74 -7.17
C ALA A 19 -3.53 -10.37 -6.72
N THR A 20 -2.74 -9.64 -5.93
CA THR A 20 -3.11 -8.34 -5.34
C THR A 20 -2.57 -7.12 -6.11
N GLY A 21 -1.93 -7.33 -7.27
CA GLY A 21 -1.38 -6.23 -8.07
C GLY A 21 -0.24 -5.48 -7.36
N ALA A 22 0.54 -6.19 -6.53
CA ALA A 22 1.62 -5.58 -5.75
C ALA A 22 2.68 -4.97 -6.67
N HIS A 23 3.33 -3.91 -6.18
CA HIS A 23 4.20 -3.08 -7.01
C HIS A 23 5.34 -2.44 -6.21
N GLY A 24 6.40 -2.06 -6.93
CA GLY A 24 7.41 -1.10 -6.50
C GLY A 24 7.05 0.32 -6.93
N SER A 25 8.03 1.09 -7.38
CA SER A 25 7.86 2.43 -7.95
C SER A 25 8.59 2.50 -9.28
N SER A 26 7.91 2.75 -10.40
CA SER A 26 8.51 3.11 -11.69
C SER A 26 7.46 3.46 -12.76
N LEU A 27 7.75 4.51 -13.57
CA LEU A 27 7.07 4.80 -14.84
C LEU A 27 7.86 4.29 -16.06
N MET A 28 9.10 3.87 -15.87
CA MET A 28 10.01 3.50 -16.94
C MET A 28 9.83 2.02 -17.33
N ARG A 29 10.23 1.67 -18.56
CA ARG A 29 10.14 0.30 -19.10
C ARG A 29 8.72 -0.28 -18.92
N LYS A 30 8.60 -1.46 -18.29
CA LYS A 30 7.32 -2.13 -17.95
C LYS A 30 6.64 -1.57 -16.69
N GLY A 31 7.30 -0.66 -15.96
CA GLY A 31 6.76 -0.01 -14.77
C GLY A 31 6.95 -0.76 -13.45
N GLY A 32 6.36 -0.19 -12.40
CA GLY A 32 6.44 -0.65 -11.01
C GLY A 32 5.62 -1.89 -10.67
N ALA A 33 4.56 -2.18 -11.44
CA ALA A 33 3.67 -3.32 -11.21
C ALA A 33 4.37 -4.66 -11.49
N VAL A 34 4.42 -5.56 -10.50
CA VAL A 34 5.16 -6.82 -10.66
C VAL A 34 4.53 -7.71 -11.72
N HIS A 35 3.21 -7.69 -11.83
CA HIS A 35 2.46 -8.52 -12.78
C HIS A 35 2.68 -8.18 -14.26
N GLU A 36 3.18 -6.99 -14.58
CA GLU A 36 3.56 -6.64 -15.96
C GLU A 36 4.83 -7.36 -16.43
N HIS A 37 5.60 -7.93 -15.50
CA HIS A 37 6.80 -8.70 -15.79
C HIS A 37 6.51 -10.19 -16.01
N VAL A 38 5.25 -10.63 -16.00
CA VAL A 38 4.86 -12.03 -16.23
C VAL A 38 4.78 -12.34 -17.72
N VAL A 39 5.51 -13.35 -18.19
CA VAL A 39 5.39 -13.90 -19.57
C VAL A 39 4.60 -15.20 -19.66
N LYS A 40 4.50 -15.96 -18.58
CA LYS A 40 3.80 -17.24 -18.56
C LYS A 40 3.30 -17.55 -17.16
N VAL A 41 2.12 -18.15 -17.08
CA VAL A 41 1.54 -18.68 -15.85
C VAL A 41 1.17 -20.15 -16.03
N ARG A 42 1.19 -20.91 -14.94
CA ARG A 42 0.67 -22.27 -14.89
C ARG A 42 -0.35 -22.37 -13.75
N ILE A 43 -1.60 -22.59 -14.11
CA ILE A 43 -2.72 -22.46 -13.18
C ILE A 43 -3.51 -23.75 -13.13
N VAL A 44 -4.21 -23.98 -12.02
CA VAL A 44 -5.06 -25.16 -11.82
C VAL A 44 -6.50 -24.68 -11.76
N THR A 45 -7.35 -25.26 -12.59
CA THR A 45 -8.79 -24.96 -12.63
C THR A 45 -9.60 -26.22 -12.40
N PRO A 46 -10.85 -26.14 -11.91
CA PRO A 46 -11.75 -27.28 -11.90
C PRO A 46 -11.88 -27.89 -13.29
N ALA A 47 -12.01 -29.22 -13.35
CA ALA A 47 -12.42 -29.88 -14.58
C ALA A 47 -13.93 -29.72 -14.79
N PRO A 48 -14.42 -29.67 -16.03
CA PRO A 48 -15.84 -29.65 -16.30
C PRO A 48 -16.52 -30.91 -15.72
N PRO A 49 -17.79 -30.83 -15.31
CA PRO A 49 -18.55 -31.98 -14.84
C PRO A 49 -18.50 -33.11 -15.87
N SER A 50 -18.11 -34.32 -15.44
CA SER A 50 -18.18 -35.52 -16.26
C SER A 50 -19.19 -36.51 -15.66
N GLU A 51 -19.99 -37.16 -16.51
CA GLU A 51 -20.92 -38.22 -16.10
C GLU A 51 -20.22 -39.51 -15.63
N LYS A 52 -18.89 -39.62 -15.80
CA LYS A 52 -18.11 -40.82 -15.45
C LYS A 52 -17.33 -40.57 -14.16
N SER A 53 -17.61 -41.40 -13.15
CA SER A 53 -17.06 -41.35 -11.78
C SER A 53 -15.54 -41.58 -11.64
N SER A 54 -14.78 -41.49 -12.72
CA SER A 54 -13.32 -41.73 -12.76
C SER A 54 -12.50 -40.58 -13.37
N GLU A 55 -13.12 -39.42 -13.64
CA GLU A 55 -12.47 -38.34 -14.39
C GLU A 55 -11.84 -37.25 -13.50
N LYS A 56 -10.80 -36.63 -14.08
CA LYS A 56 -9.89 -35.65 -13.48
C LYS A 56 -10.66 -34.56 -12.72
N LEU A 57 -10.28 -34.30 -11.47
CA LEU A 57 -10.87 -33.22 -10.65
C LEU A 57 -10.38 -31.81 -11.05
N ALA A 58 -9.29 -31.73 -11.82
CA ALA A 58 -8.67 -30.46 -12.18
C ALA A 58 -7.97 -30.51 -13.54
N ILE A 59 -7.82 -29.33 -14.14
CA ILE A 59 -7.09 -29.06 -15.38
C ILE A 59 -5.92 -28.14 -15.06
N VAL A 60 -4.72 -28.51 -15.49
CA VAL A 60 -3.56 -27.61 -15.50
C VAL A 60 -3.57 -26.84 -16.81
N ARG A 61 -3.59 -25.50 -16.73
CA ARG A 61 -3.55 -24.60 -17.89
C ARG A 61 -2.22 -23.87 -17.91
N GLU A 62 -1.61 -23.79 -19.08
CA GLU A 62 -0.43 -22.96 -19.32
C GLU A 62 -0.84 -21.80 -20.22
N ILE A 63 -0.65 -20.58 -19.76
CA ILE A 63 -1.11 -19.37 -20.44
C ILE A 63 0.12 -18.49 -20.62
N ALA A 64 0.46 -18.20 -21.87
CA ALA A 64 1.66 -17.45 -22.25
C ALA A 64 1.29 -16.12 -22.93
N THR A 65 2.28 -15.33 -23.34
CA THR A 65 2.08 -13.96 -23.87
C THR A 65 1.22 -13.85 -25.12
N ASP A 66 1.07 -14.95 -25.86
CA ASP A 66 0.22 -15.06 -27.04
C ASP A 66 -1.24 -15.39 -26.71
N ASP A 67 -1.54 -15.74 -25.46
CA ASP A 67 -2.88 -16.03 -24.98
C ASP A 67 -3.49 -14.79 -24.28
N PRO A 68 -4.64 -14.27 -24.75
CA PRO A 68 -5.28 -13.10 -24.14
C PRO A 68 -5.69 -13.32 -22.67
N ASP A 69 -5.90 -14.57 -22.23
CA ASP A 69 -6.28 -14.90 -20.86
C ASP A 69 -5.14 -14.59 -19.86
N LEU A 70 -3.91 -14.38 -20.34
CA LEU A 70 -2.79 -13.97 -19.48
C LEU A 70 -3.09 -12.66 -18.76
N ASN A 71 -3.78 -11.72 -19.41
CA ASN A 71 -4.11 -10.42 -18.82
C ASN A 71 -5.14 -10.51 -17.69
N ALA A 72 -5.97 -11.56 -17.67
CA ALA A 72 -6.82 -11.86 -16.51
C ALA A 72 -6.01 -12.52 -15.39
N ALA A 73 -5.06 -13.40 -15.72
CA ALA A 73 -4.26 -14.12 -14.73
C ALA A 73 -3.24 -13.24 -13.98
N LYS A 74 -2.77 -12.14 -14.60
CA LYS A 74 -1.77 -11.22 -14.03
C LYS A 74 -2.18 -10.61 -12.68
N VAL A 75 -3.44 -10.20 -12.54
CA VAL A 75 -4.05 -9.72 -11.29
C VAL A 75 -5.42 -10.37 -11.14
N SER A 76 -5.50 -11.36 -10.26
CA SER A 76 -6.64 -12.28 -10.18
C SER A 76 -7.32 -12.34 -8.82
N LEU A 77 -6.79 -11.67 -7.79
CA LEU A 77 -7.25 -11.80 -6.40
C LEU A 77 -7.28 -13.26 -5.90
N GLY A 78 -6.44 -14.12 -6.50
CA GLY A 78 -6.32 -15.54 -6.14
C GLY A 78 -7.26 -16.47 -6.91
N VAL A 79 -8.17 -15.94 -7.73
CA VAL A 79 -9.19 -16.76 -8.41
C VAL A 79 -8.66 -17.50 -9.65
N LEU A 80 -7.38 -17.31 -10.03
CA LEU A 80 -6.79 -17.87 -11.26
C LEU A 80 -5.37 -18.51 -11.13
N GLY A 81 -4.79 -18.83 -9.96
CA GLY A 81 -3.54 -19.66 -9.84
C GLY A 81 -2.14 -18.97 -9.73
N VAL A 82 -1.01 -19.74 -9.82
CA VAL A 82 0.39 -19.35 -9.41
C VAL A 82 1.41 -19.24 -10.59
N ILE A 83 2.49 -18.45 -10.43
CA ILE A 83 3.26 -17.81 -11.52
C ILE A 83 4.78 -17.73 -11.24
N SER A 84 5.66 -17.66 -12.26
CA SER A 84 7.04 -17.12 -12.11
C SER A 84 7.70 -16.63 -13.43
N GLN A 85 8.47 -15.53 -13.36
CA GLN A 85 9.55 -15.14 -14.29
C GLN A 85 10.59 -14.24 -13.56
N LEU A 86 11.84 -14.18 -14.04
CA LEU A 86 12.94 -13.32 -13.56
C LEU A 86 13.68 -12.61 -14.71
N ASP A 87 14.23 -11.39 -14.46
CA ASP A 87 15.08 -10.64 -15.40
C ASP A 87 16.59 -10.80 -15.10
N PRO A 88 17.49 -10.44 -16.03
CA PRO A 88 18.93 -10.35 -15.78
C PRO A 88 19.26 -9.44 -14.58
N LEU A 89 20.33 -9.80 -13.86
CA LEU A 89 20.74 -9.08 -12.64
C LEU A 89 21.30 -7.69 -12.97
N PHE A 90 20.94 -6.69 -12.17
CA PHE A 90 21.51 -5.33 -12.23
C PHE A 90 21.75 -4.76 -10.83
N LYS A 91 22.49 -3.65 -10.75
CA LYS A 91 22.67 -2.87 -9.52
C LYS A 91 21.85 -1.59 -9.55
N ARG A 92 21.52 -1.07 -8.38
CA ARG A 92 20.93 0.26 -8.23
C ARG A 92 21.80 1.14 -7.36
N SER A 93 21.71 2.44 -7.60
CA SER A 93 22.25 3.50 -6.76
C SER A 93 21.09 4.19 -6.06
N LEU A 94 21.18 4.37 -4.75
CA LEU A 94 20.16 4.99 -3.93
C LEU A 94 20.75 6.14 -3.12
N THR A 95 20.09 7.29 -3.19
CA THR A 95 20.33 8.46 -2.35
C THR A 95 18.99 8.97 -1.84
N ILE A 96 18.88 9.23 -0.54
CA ILE A 96 17.71 9.92 0.03
C ILE A 96 18.06 11.39 0.20
N LEU A 97 17.40 12.26 -0.57
CA LEU A 97 17.55 13.70 -0.49
C LEU A 97 16.52 14.28 0.47
N ARG A 98 16.93 15.29 1.24
CA ARG A 98 16.03 16.05 2.12
C ARG A 98 15.64 17.36 1.46
N ASN A 99 14.34 17.65 1.49
CA ASN A 99 13.82 18.98 1.26
C ASN A 99 13.10 19.44 2.53
N ASP A 100 13.55 20.56 3.10
CA ASP A 100 12.95 21.18 4.29
C ASP A 100 11.67 21.97 3.98
N SER A 101 11.17 21.83 2.77
CA SER A 101 9.94 22.44 2.31
C SER A 101 9.19 21.48 1.39
N ASP A 102 7.86 21.53 1.45
CA ASP A 102 6.96 20.85 0.51
C ASP A 102 6.31 21.82 -0.49
N THR A 103 6.84 23.03 -0.62
CA THR A 103 6.34 24.06 -1.55
C THR A 103 6.35 23.60 -3.01
N ASP A 104 7.39 22.86 -3.41
CA ASP A 104 7.53 22.33 -4.77
C ASP A 104 6.87 20.95 -4.96
N LEU A 105 6.19 20.40 -3.94
CA LEU A 105 5.70 19.02 -3.96
C LEU A 105 4.70 18.76 -5.11
N VAL A 106 3.86 19.74 -5.42
CA VAL A 106 2.88 19.69 -6.53
C VAL A 106 3.59 19.53 -7.88
N GLU A 107 4.75 20.14 -8.06
CA GLU A 107 5.55 19.97 -9.27
C GLU A 107 6.30 18.63 -9.23
N LEU A 108 6.95 18.33 -8.10
CA LEU A 108 7.73 17.11 -7.89
C LEU A 108 6.93 15.83 -8.14
N VAL A 109 5.68 15.75 -7.65
CA VAL A 109 4.82 14.57 -7.83
C VAL A 109 4.53 14.25 -9.30
N SER A 110 4.60 15.23 -10.20
CA SER A 110 4.38 15.00 -11.64
C SER A 110 5.64 14.54 -12.38
N MET A 111 6.83 14.85 -11.85
CA MET A 111 8.09 14.68 -12.58
C MET A 111 9.01 13.62 -12.00
N TRP A 112 8.98 13.37 -10.69
CA TRP A 112 10.01 12.58 -10.01
C TRP A 112 10.14 11.16 -10.57
N GLY A 113 9.02 10.48 -10.80
CA GLY A 113 8.99 9.13 -11.38
C GLY A 113 9.40 9.04 -12.85
N HIS A 114 9.46 10.18 -13.57
CA HIS A 114 10.04 10.27 -14.91
C HIS A 114 11.54 10.57 -14.87
N LYS A 115 12.02 11.18 -13.79
CA LYS A 115 13.43 11.54 -13.61
C LYS A 115 14.26 10.37 -13.08
N HIS A 116 13.70 9.60 -12.15
CA HIS A 116 14.38 8.51 -11.46
C HIS A 116 13.64 7.19 -11.66
N GLU A 117 14.33 6.15 -12.14
CA GLU A 117 13.69 4.88 -12.55
C GLU A 117 12.85 4.27 -11.42
N PHE A 118 13.37 4.32 -10.19
CA PHE A 118 12.72 3.76 -9.01
C PHE A 118 12.39 4.82 -7.97
N GLY A 119 12.32 6.09 -8.37
CA GLY A 119 12.16 7.20 -7.44
C GLY A 119 10.85 7.13 -6.67
N ASP A 120 10.88 7.55 -5.42
CA ASP A 120 9.72 7.70 -4.54
C ASP A 120 9.82 9.00 -3.75
N ILE A 121 8.71 9.37 -3.11
CA ILE A 121 8.60 10.59 -2.30
C ILE A 121 7.94 10.21 -0.98
N TYR A 122 8.56 10.53 0.15
CA TYR A 122 7.86 10.58 1.43
C TYR A 122 7.51 12.04 1.72
N TRP A 123 6.22 12.34 1.80
CA TRP A 123 5.74 13.64 2.25
C TRP A 123 5.38 13.56 3.73
N LEU A 124 5.94 14.47 4.53
CA LEU A 124 5.67 14.63 5.96
C LEU A 124 4.85 15.92 6.15
N PRO A 125 3.51 15.87 6.01
CA PRO A 125 2.72 17.08 5.84
C PRO A 125 2.65 17.92 7.12
N GLY A 126 2.63 17.29 8.30
CA GLY A 126 2.61 18.02 9.58
C GLY A 126 3.91 18.79 9.82
N GLN A 127 5.01 18.31 9.25
CA GLN A 127 6.32 18.95 9.31
C GLN A 127 6.60 19.91 8.15
N GLY A 128 5.81 19.87 7.08
CA GLY A 128 6.05 20.66 5.87
C GLY A 128 7.29 20.21 5.09
N LYS A 129 7.69 18.95 5.19
CA LYS A 129 8.96 18.41 4.67
C LYS A 129 8.75 17.28 3.68
N VAL A 130 9.76 17.07 2.83
CA VAL A 130 9.77 16.02 1.82
C VAL A 130 11.09 15.26 1.86
N LEU A 131 11.04 13.94 1.79
CA LEU A 131 12.19 13.09 1.53
C LEU A 131 12.04 12.50 0.13
N LEU A 132 13.09 12.59 -0.67
CA LEU A 132 13.08 12.16 -2.07
C LEU A 132 14.04 10.99 -2.24
N GLY A 133 13.52 9.81 -2.58
CA GLY A 133 14.34 8.69 -3.01
C GLY A 133 14.81 8.93 -4.44
N GLN A 134 16.06 9.33 -4.60
CA GLN A 134 16.75 9.32 -5.88
C GLN A 134 17.32 7.91 -6.09
N ILE A 135 16.61 7.11 -6.88
CA ILE A 135 16.92 5.69 -7.05
C ILE A 135 16.95 5.31 -8.52
N ASP A 136 18.13 4.92 -8.99
CA ASP A 136 18.36 4.62 -10.40
C ASP A 136 19.13 3.32 -10.59
N ARG A 137 18.86 2.67 -11.71
CA ARG A 137 19.67 1.54 -12.18
C ARG A 137 21.06 2.02 -12.57
N VAL A 138 22.07 1.22 -12.22
CA VAL A 138 23.45 1.40 -12.64
C VAL A 138 23.99 0.08 -13.21
N ASP A 139 25.10 0.18 -13.96
CA ASP A 139 25.74 -1.01 -14.51
C ASP A 139 26.23 -1.95 -13.40
N VAL A 140 26.23 -3.25 -13.67
CA VAL A 140 26.65 -4.27 -12.70
C VAL A 140 28.11 -4.12 -12.27
N SER A 141 28.95 -3.55 -13.13
CA SER A 141 30.36 -3.23 -12.85
C SER A 141 30.53 -2.07 -11.85
N THR A 142 29.48 -1.30 -11.56
CA THR A 142 29.55 -0.18 -10.59
C THR A 142 29.94 -0.73 -9.20
N PRO A 143 30.99 -0.20 -8.54
CA PRO A 143 31.40 -0.67 -7.21
C PRO A 143 30.30 -0.49 -6.15
N GLY A 144 30.27 -1.41 -5.17
CA GLY A 144 29.33 -1.40 -4.05
C GLY A 144 28.67 -2.77 -3.80
N ASP A 145 28.47 -3.13 -2.54
CA ASP A 145 27.74 -4.33 -2.09
C ASP A 145 26.62 -3.93 -1.12
N GLY A 146 25.87 -2.91 -1.50
CA GLY A 146 24.81 -2.37 -0.68
C GLY A 146 23.75 -3.41 -0.31
N LEU A 147 23.17 -3.23 0.87
CA LEU A 147 22.11 -4.07 1.42
C LEU A 147 20.99 -3.20 2.01
N ASN A 148 19.75 -3.60 1.76
CA ASN A 148 18.59 -3.03 2.41
C ASN A 148 18.20 -3.85 3.66
N GLN A 149 18.22 -3.22 4.82
CA GLN A 149 17.67 -3.73 6.09
C GLN A 149 16.62 -2.76 6.67
N ALA A 150 16.16 -1.79 5.88
CA ALA A 150 15.26 -0.69 6.26
C ALA A 150 13.95 -1.17 6.87
N PHE A 151 13.30 -2.10 6.18
CA PHE A 151 11.98 -2.58 6.55
C PHE A 151 12.09 -3.87 7.34
N PHE A 152 11.56 -3.81 8.56
CA PHE A 152 11.22 -4.94 9.41
C PHE A 152 12.40 -5.89 9.73
N PRO A 153 13.51 -5.38 10.28
CA PRO A 153 14.44 -6.24 11.01
C PRO A 153 13.75 -6.82 12.26
N PRO A 154 14.20 -7.97 12.78
CA PRO A 154 13.70 -8.46 14.06
C PRO A 154 13.99 -7.45 15.17
N ARG A 155 13.04 -7.28 16.10
CA ARG A 155 13.11 -6.30 17.18
C ARG A 155 12.85 -6.96 18.52
N PRO A 156 13.52 -6.54 19.61
CA PRO A 156 13.25 -7.05 20.95
C PRO A 156 11.78 -6.88 21.35
N ILE A 157 11.16 -7.94 21.90
CA ILE A 157 9.75 -7.90 22.31
C ILE A 157 9.46 -6.72 23.26
N SER A 158 10.38 -6.45 24.19
CA SER A 158 10.25 -5.35 25.16
C SER A 158 10.16 -3.97 24.51
N ASP A 159 10.86 -3.77 23.39
CA ASP A 159 10.83 -2.51 22.66
C ASP A 159 9.52 -2.35 21.90
N ILE A 160 9.09 -3.40 21.18
CA ILE A 160 7.85 -3.39 20.41
C ILE A 160 6.65 -3.11 21.33
N VAL A 161 6.54 -3.82 22.45
CA VAL A 161 5.42 -3.65 23.40
C VAL A 161 5.45 -2.28 24.06
N ARG A 162 6.63 -1.75 24.38
CA ARG A 162 6.78 -0.41 24.96
C ARG A 162 6.37 0.67 23.96
N GLU A 163 6.87 0.60 22.73
CA GLU A 163 6.54 1.55 21.66
C GLU A 163 5.03 1.52 21.37
N ARG A 164 4.42 0.34 21.31
CA ARG A 164 2.98 0.22 21.14
C ARG A 164 2.19 0.86 22.30
N SER A 165 2.59 0.58 23.54
CA SER A 165 1.95 1.17 24.73
C SER A 165 2.06 2.69 24.76
N GLN A 166 3.20 3.24 24.35
CA GLN A 166 3.40 4.69 24.22
C GLN A 166 2.50 5.30 23.15
N GLU A 167 2.36 4.65 21.99
CA GLU A 167 1.46 5.10 20.93
C GLU A 167 -0.01 5.03 21.37
N ASP A 168 -0.42 3.95 22.05
CA ASP A 168 -1.76 3.83 22.64
C ASP A 168 -2.00 5.02 23.58
N GLN A 169 -1.13 5.27 24.57
CA GLN A 169 -1.25 6.41 25.50
C GLN A 169 -1.30 7.76 24.78
N LEU A 170 -0.52 7.94 23.71
CA LEU A 170 -0.52 9.16 22.92
C LEU A 170 -1.87 9.36 22.20
N GLN A 171 -2.49 8.30 21.69
CA GLN A 171 -3.85 8.35 21.13
C GLN A 171 -4.90 8.72 22.18
N GLU A 172 -4.81 8.16 23.39
CA GLU A 172 -5.79 8.40 24.46
C GLU A 172 -5.68 9.80 25.07
N LEU A 173 -4.46 10.23 25.42
CA LEU A 173 -4.21 11.38 26.30
C LEU A 173 -3.38 12.48 25.63
N GLY A 174 -2.77 12.20 24.48
CA GLY A 174 -1.86 13.11 23.80
C GLY A 174 -2.56 14.34 23.24
N SER A 175 -1.87 15.48 23.26
CA SER A 175 -2.24 16.65 22.48
C SER A 175 -1.68 16.57 21.06
N ASP A 176 -2.20 17.38 20.15
CA ASP A 176 -1.65 17.48 18.80
C ASP A 176 -0.17 17.90 18.82
N ASP A 177 0.25 18.72 19.79
CA ASP A 177 1.67 19.07 20.00
C ASP A 177 2.52 17.87 20.42
N ALA A 178 1.99 16.97 21.23
CA ALA A 178 2.70 15.75 21.63
C ALA A 178 2.92 14.82 20.42
N PHE A 179 1.93 14.70 19.52
CA PHE A 179 2.11 13.98 18.25
C PHE A 179 3.19 14.61 17.37
N CYS A 180 3.21 15.94 17.25
CA CYS A 180 4.22 16.61 16.45
C CYS A 180 5.63 16.47 17.04
N GLN A 181 5.77 16.50 18.36
CA GLN A 181 7.06 16.25 19.02
C GLN A 181 7.55 14.81 18.78
N ALA A 182 6.66 13.81 18.94
CA ALA A 182 7.01 12.41 18.73
C ALA A 182 7.40 12.12 17.27
N SER A 183 6.62 12.60 16.31
CA SER A 183 6.86 12.37 14.89
C SER A 183 8.10 13.09 14.33
N ALA A 184 8.50 14.23 14.91
CA ALA A 184 9.67 14.99 14.45
C ALA A 184 11.01 14.25 14.65
N MET A 185 11.07 13.28 15.57
CA MET A 185 12.31 12.54 15.87
C MET A 185 12.60 11.45 14.82
N LEU A 186 11.56 10.84 14.25
CA LEU A 186 11.69 9.64 13.41
C LEU A 186 12.49 9.86 12.13
N PRO A 187 12.22 10.90 11.28
CA PRO A 187 12.96 11.09 10.03
C PRO A 187 14.46 11.30 10.24
N THR A 188 14.84 12.04 11.27
CA THR A 188 16.25 12.31 11.61
C THR A 188 16.96 11.03 12.05
N ALA A 189 16.34 10.24 12.93
CA ALA A 189 16.90 8.98 13.40
C ALA A 189 17.07 7.97 12.26
N LEU A 190 16.07 7.85 11.38
CA LEU A 190 16.18 7.02 10.18
C LEU A 190 17.32 7.50 9.28
N GLN A 191 17.46 8.81 9.09
CA GLN A 191 18.52 9.37 8.24
C GLN A 191 19.92 9.06 8.75
N GLU A 192 20.18 9.21 10.05
CA GLU A 192 21.47 8.86 10.66
C GLU A 192 21.79 7.37 10.48
N GLY A 193 20.77 6.52 10.49
CA GLY A 193 20.89 5.09 10.18
C GLY A 193 20.85 4.73 8.68
N GLY A 194 20.96 5.71 7.77
CA GLY A 194 20.91 5.47 6.32
C GLY A 194 19.58 4.93 5.81
N PHE A 195 18.49 5.18 6.56
CA PHE A 195 17.18 4.55 6.43
C PHE A 195 17.28 3.01 6.39
N GLY A 196 18.28 2.43 7.07
CA GLY A 196 18.57 0.99 7.07
C GLY A 196 19.21 0.46 5.79
N PHE A 197 19.67 1.32 4.88
CA PHE A 197 20.56 0.93 3.78
C PHE A 197 22.01 0.95 4.25
N LEU A 198 22.75 -0.11 3.93
CA LEU A 198 24.15 -0.31 4.31
C LEU A 198 25.03 -0.37 3.05
N ASN A 199 26.24 0.21 3.07
CA ASN A 199 27.12 0.30 1.90
C ASN A 199 27.91 -0.98 1.61
N ASP A 200 28.25 -1.74 2.66
CA ASP A 200 29.07 -2.95 2.64
C ASP A 200 28.34 -4.17 3.27
N GLY A 201 27.02 -4.06 3.40
CA GLY A 201 26.18 -5.05 4.08
C GLY A 201 26.24 -5.00 5.61
N LYS A 202 27.04 -4.10 6.21
CA LYS A 202 27.23 -4.00 7.67
C LYS A 202 27.06 -2.57 8.19
N ASN A 203 27.62 -1.59 7.51
CA ASN A 203 27.67 -0.20 7.95
C ASN A 203 27.07 0.72 6.88
N PHE A 204 26.34 1.74 7.33
CA PHE A 204 26.06 2.90 6.52
C PHE A 204 27.25 3.86 6.60
N THR A 205 27.86 4.18 5.46
CA THR A 205 28.99 5.11 5.35
C THR A 205 28.66 6.37 4.54
N GLY A 206 27.46 6.44 3.98
CA GLY A 206 26.95 7.59 3.25
C GLY A 206 26.26 7.23 1.94
N TYR A 207 25.59 8.21 1.33
CA TYR A 207 25.00 8.06 0.00
C TYR A 207 25.99 8.44 -1.12
N PRO A 208 25.87 7.84 -2.33
CA PRO A 208 24.89 6.82 -2.68
C PRO A 208 25.24 5.43 -2.13
N VAL A 209 24.21 4.66 -1.77
CA VAL A 209 24.35 3.21 -1.52
C VAL A 209 24.15 2.47 -2.84
N VAL A 210 25.18 1.76 -3.29
CA VAL A 210 25.15 0.99 -4.54
C VAL A 210 25.15 -0.51 -4.23
N GLY A 211 24.17 -1.25 -4.74
CA GLY A 211 24.05 -2.68 -4.48
C GLY A 211 23.21 -3.41 -5.52
N TYR A 212 23.28 -4.74 -5.50
CA TYR A 212 22.46 -5.58 -6.37
C TYR A 212 20.97 -5.42 -6.05
N ASN A 213 20.11 -5.29 -7.06
CA ASN A 213 18.70 -4.96 -6.82
C ASN A 213 17.96 -6.02 -6.00
N ASN A 214 18.32 -7.30 -6.10
CA ASN A 214 17.74 -8.35 -5.24
C ASN A 214 18.12 -8.22 -3.75
N LYS A 215 19.17 -7.46 -3.41
CA LYS A 215 19.55 -7.10 -2.03
C LYS A 215 19.03 -5.73 -1.60
N MET A 216 18.70 -4.85 -2.56
CA MET A 216 18.38 -3.45 -2.30
C MET A 216 16.88 -3.12 -2.38
N GLN A 217 16.07 -3.86 -3.15
CA GLN A 217 14.66 -3.52 -3.38
C GLN A 217 13.77 -3.79 -2.16
N ALA A 218 14.00 -4.90 -1.47
CA ALA A 218 13.10 -5.37 -0.43
C ALA A 218 13.90 -5.87 0.77
N SER A 219 13.32 -5.71 1.96
CA SER A 219 13.83 -6.27 3.21
C SER A 219 12.68 -6.90 4.02
N GLY A 220 12.99 -7.48 5.18
CA GLY A 220 11.99 -8.14 6.03
C GLY A 220 12.55 -9.31 6.83
N SER A 221 13.76 -9.19 7.36
CA SER A 221 14.49 -10.33 7.95
C SER A 221 13.83 -10.90 9.18
N CYS A 222 12.92 -10.15 9.83
CA CYS A 222 12.19 -10.63 10.99
C CYS A 222 11.37 -11.91 10.72
N ILE A 223 10.97 -12.18 9.47
CA ILE A 223 10.17 -13.38 9.12
C ILE A 223 10.95 -14.68 9.29
N PHE A 224 12.29 -14.59 9.36
CA PHE A 224 13.16 -15.74 9.58
C PHE A 224 13.50 -15.92 11.07
N SER A 225 13.07 -15.01 11.94
CA SER A 225 13.24 -15.16 13.38
C SER A 225 12.25 -16.19 13.94
N PRO A 226 12.65 -16.98 14.95
CA PRO A 226 11.72 -17.85 15.66
C PRO A 226 10.56 -17.05 16.26
N GLU A 227 9.32 -17.53 16.12
CA GLU A 227 8.13 -16.84 16.63
C GLU A 227 8.12 -16.69 18.17
N ASP A 228 8.85 -17.56 18.86
CA ASP A 228 9.06 -17.62 20.31
C ASP A 228 10.44 -17.09 20.75
N GLY A 229 11.20 -16.50 19.81
CA GLY A 229 12.48 -15.89 20.09
C GLY A 229 12.36 -14.55 20.85
N PRO A 230 13.47 -14.04 21.41
CA PRO A 230 13.49 -12.75 22.10
C PRO A 230 13.30 -11.55 21.15
N GLU A 231 13.54 -11.74 19.85
CA GLU A 231 13.37 -10.74 18.81
C GLU A 231 12.45 -11.27 17.71
N VAL A 232 11.42 -10.49 17.36
CA VAL A 232 10.35 -10.91 16.46
C VAL A 232 9.96 -9.79 15.48
N CYS A 233 9.11 -10.09 14.50
CA CYS A 233 8.45 -9.05 13.71
C CYS A 233 7.56 -8.17 14.59
N VAL A 234 7.49 -6.87 14.29
CA VAL A 234 6.75 -5.89 15.10
C VAL A 234 5.23 -6.17 15.17
N TRP A 235 4.69 -6.90 14.20
CA TRP A 235 3.29 -7.35 14.14
C TRP A 235 3.08 -8.79 14.62
N ASN A 236 4.03 -9.40 15.34
CA ASN A 236 3.87 -10.77 15.82
C ASN A 236 2.56 -10.89 16.64
N PRO A 237 1.63 -11.80 16.28
CA PRO A 237 0.29 -11.86 16.87
C PRO A 237 0.29 -12.33 18.33
N ARG A 238 1.41 -12.87 18.84
CA ARG A 238 1.54 -13.37 20.22
C ARG A 238 1.87 -12.26 21.22
N ILE A 239 2.17 -11.06 20.75
CA ILE A 239 2.52 -9.91 21.59
C ILE A 239 1.60 -8.73 21.29
N ASN A 240 1.47 -7.80 22.23
CA ASN A 240 0.80 -6.54 21.98
C ASN A 240 1.74 -5.56 21.25
N GLY A 241 2.08 -5.89 20.00
CA GLY A 241 2.95 -5.09 19.16
C GLY A 241 2.20 -4.17 18.20
N THR A 242 2.91 -3.67 17.18
CA THR A 242 2.41 -2.76 16.15
C THR A 242 1.12 -3.30 15.53
N PHE A 243 0.09 -2.45 15.53
CA PHE A 243 -1.20 -2.74 14.93
C PHE A 243 -1.70 -1.47 14.25
N VAL A 244 -1.73 -1.52 12.92
CA VAL A 244 -1.91 -0.34 12.06
C VAL A 244 -2.87 -0.67 10.91
N HIS A 245 -3.43 0.38 10.34
CA HIS A 245 -3.99 0.34 9.00
C HIS A 245 -2.89 0.69 7.99
N ASP A 246 -2.97 0.09 6.81
CA ASP A 246 -2.17 0.43 5.65
C ASP A 246 -3.14 0.66 4.49
N THR A 247 -3.30 1.93 4.12
CA THR A 247 -4.15 2.40 3.04
C THR A 247 -3.27 2.71 1.84
N GLY A 248 -3.65 2.21 0.67
CA GLY A 248 -2.98 2.48 -0.60
C GLY A 248 -4.01 2.86 -1.65
N LEU A 249 -3.87 4.07 -2.22
CA LEU A 249 -4.78 4.61 -3.23
C LEU A 249 -3.98 5.12 -4.43
N SER A 250 -4.35 4.70 -5.64
CA SER A 250 -3.80 5.28 -6.86
C SER A 250 -4.67 6.41 -7.38
N VAL A 251 -4.04 7.54 -7.68
CA VAL A 251 -4.62 8.63 -8.48
C VAL A 251 -3.87 8.70 -9.82
N ALA A 252 -4.56 8.98 -10.92
CA ALA A 252 -3.90 9.12 -12.22
C ALA A 252 -2.81 10.19 -12.16
N LEU A 253 -1.68 9.96 -12.84
CA LEU A 253 -0.52 10.87 -12.79
C LEU A 253 -0.87 12.29 -13.23
N SER A 254 -1.80 12.43 -14.19
CA SER A 254 -2.34 13.72 -14.64
C SER A 254 -3.10 14.50 -13.57
N ASP A 255 -3.70 13.79 -12.61
CA ASP A 255 -4.54 14.36 -11.56
C ASP A 255 -3.80 14.50 -10.22
N ALA A 256 -2.64 13.83 -10.08
CA ALA A 256 -1.84 13.83 -8.86
C ALA A 256 -1.45 15.23 -8.35
N PRO A 257 -1.06 16.22 -9.17
CA PRO A 257 -0.78 17.58 -8.70
C PRO A 257 -1.99 18.25 -8.03
N ALA A 258 -3.19 18.07 -8.62
CA ALA A 258 -4.42 18.63 -8.07
C ALA A 258 -4.84 17.91 -6.78
N PHE A 259 -4.68 16.58 -6.74
CA PHE A 259 -4.90 15.79 -5.53
C PHE A 259 -3.99 16.22 -4.37
N VAL A 260 -2.68 16.34 -4.61
CA VAL A 260 -1.72 16.83 -3.61
C VAL A 260 -2.09 18.24 -3.15
N SER A 261 -2.52 19.12 -4.07
CA SER A 261 -2.96 20.47 -3.72
C SER A 261 -4.17 20.47 -2.78
N ASP A 262 -5.13 19.57 -2.94
CA ASP A 262 -6.24 19.43 -1.99
C ASP A 262 -5.78 18.92 -0.62
N LEU A 263 -4.80 18.00 -0.59
CA LEU A 263 -4.24 17.51 0.67
C LEU A 263 -3.46 18.62 1.39
N MET A 264 -2.76 19.48 0.64
CA MET A 264 -2.10 20.68 1.20
C MET A 264 -3.13 21.65 1.79
N ARG A 265 -4.29 21.86 1.14
CA ARG A 265 -5.38 22.67 1.73
C ARG A 265 -5.93 22.06 3.01
N LEU A 266 -6.00 20.72 3.08
CA LEU A 266 -6.45 20.00 4.26
C LEU A 266 -5.43 20.18 5.41
N ARG A 267 -4.13 20.05 5.10
CA ARG A 267 -3.02 20.35 6.01
C ARG A 267 -3.09 21.79 6.50
N ASP A 268 -3.26 22.76 5.62
CA ASP A 268 -3.23 24.19 5.99
C ASP A 268 -4.34 24.58 6.98
N ARG A 269 -5.44 23.81 7.04
CA ARG A 269 -6.51 23.99 8.03
C ARG A 269 -6.13 23.51 9.43
N ASN A 270 -5.39 22.40 9.53
CA ASN A 270 -4.86 21.90 10.80
C ASN A 270 -3.56 21.11 10.56
N PRO A 271 -2.39 21.77 10.49
CA PRO A 271 -1.13 21.09 10.19
C PRO A 271 -0.78 20.04 11.26
N LYS A 272 -1.13 20.31 12.52
CA LYS A 272 -0.80 19.40 13.62
C LYS A 272 -1.59 18.08 13.57
N ALA A 273 -2.76 18.05 12.93
CA ALA A 273 -3.49 16.80 12.73
C ALA A 273 -2.68 15.78 11.90
N PHE A 274 -1.89 16.25 10.93
CA PHE A 274 -1.04 15.39 10.10
C PHE A 274 0.15 14.80 10.86
N CYS A 275 0.49 15.31 12.05
CA CYS A 275 1.53 14.70 12.88
C CYS A 275 1.16 13.27 13.32
N THR A 276 -0.13 12.89 13.26
CA THR A 276 -0.58 11.51 13.46
C THR A 276 -0.13 10.56 12.33
N LEU A 277 -0.08 11.05 11.09
CA LEU A 277 0.47 10.33 9.93
C LEU A 277 2.00 10.37 9.92
N ASP A 278 2.60 11.51 10.27
CA ASP A 278 4.07 11.67 10.30
C ASP A 278 4.74 10.74 11.32
N LEU A 279 4.01 10.27 12.34
CA LEU A 279 4.48 9.26 13.28
C LEU A 279 4.85 7.94 12.58
N HIS A 280 4.24 7.66 11.42
CA HIS A 280 4.50 6.50 10.56
C HIS A 280 5.15 6.91 9.23
N LEU A 281 5.93 7.98 9.23
CA LEU A 281 6.66 8.52 8.07
C LEU A 281 5.77 9.14 6.97
N GLY A 282 4.58 9.59 7.34
CA GLY A 282 3.72 10.42 6.50
C GLY A 282 3.09 9.64 5.34
N ILE A 283 3.12 10.22 4.15
CA ILE A 283 2.49 9.66 2.94
C ILE A 283 3.59 9.31 1.93
N LEU A 284 3.65 8.04 1.53
CA LEU A 284 4.61 7.54 0.54
C LEU A 284 3.99 7.56 -0.86
N PHE A 285 4.66 8.24 -1.79
CA PHE A 285 4.25 8.34 -3.18
C PHE A 285 5.09 7.38 -4.02
N ARG A 286 4.44 6.46 -4.72
CA ARG A 286 5.09 5.50 -5.62
C ARG A 286 4.46 5.54 -6.99
N TYR A 287 5.27 5.39 -8.02
CA TYR A 287 4.81 5.53 -9.39
C TYR A 287 4.46 4.17 -9.98
N ILE A 288 3.33 4.09 -10.67
CA ILE A 288 2.86 2.86 -11.32
C ILE A 288 2.53 3.20 -12.78
N LYS A 289 3.21 2.52 -13.71
CA LYS A 289 2.87 2.59 -15.13
C LYS A 289 1.54 1.88 -15.41
N LYS A 290 0.80 2.36 -16.41
CA LYS A 290 -0.39 1.71 -16.94
C LYS A 290 -0.15 0.22 -17.20
N SER A 291 -1.13 -0.59 -16.85
CA SER A 291 -1.07 -2.04 -16.83
C SER A 291 -1.87 -2.63 -18.00
N THR A 292 -1.42 -3.79 -18.47
CA THR A 292 -2.15 -4.63 -19.42
C THR A 292 -3.11 -5.60 -18.74
N ALA A 293 -2.97 -5.83 -17.43
CA ALA A 293 -3.87 -6.68 -16.66
C ALA A 293 -5.29 -6.10 -16.59
N TYR A 294 -6.30 -6.97 -16.62
CA TYR A 294 -7.69 -6.53 -16.64
C TYR A 294 -8.13 -5.82 -15.35
N LEU A 295 -7.60 -6.25 -14.20
CA LEU A 295 -7.77 -5.59 -12.89
C LEU A 295 -6.56 -4.71 -12.51
N GLY A 296 -5.74 -4.34 -13.50
CA GLY A 296 -4.61 -3.43 -13.34
C GLY A 296 -5.00 -1.96 -13.50
N LYS A 297 -4.07 -1.06 -13.20
CA LYS A 297 -4.27 0.39 -13.35
C LYS A 297 -4.32 0.75 -14.84
N ALA A 298 -5.42 1.36 -15.31
CA ALA A 298 -5.62 1.67 -16.73
C ALA A 298 -4.80 2.88 -17.26
N ARG A 299 -4.27 3.70 -16.36
CA ARG A 299 -3.46 4.89 -16.66
C ARG A 299 -2.19 4.86 -15.82
N ASP A 300 -1.16 5.60 -16.26
CA ASP A 300 -0.02 5.90 -15.39
C ASP A 300 -0.55 6.64 -14.16
N SER A 301 -0.12 6.23 -12.97
CA SER A 301 -0.67 6.67 -11.69
C SER A 301 0.41 6.86 -10.64
N VAL A 302 0.07 7.64 -9.62
CA VAL A 302 0.82 7.72 -8.36
C VAL A 302 -0.02 7.00 -7.31
N GLU A 303 0.56 6.01 -6.67
CA GLU A 303 0.05 5.38 -5.46
C GLU A 303 0.46 6.21 -4.24
N PHE A 304 -0.50 6.50 -3.38
CA PHE A 304 -0.33 7.19 -2.11
C PHE A 304 -0.58 6.19 -0.99
N ASP A 305 0.48 5.79 -0.31
CA ASP A 305 0.43 4.86 0.82
C ASP A 305 0.46 5.63 2.14
N MET A 306 -0.45 5.28 3.05
CA MET A 306 -0.57 5.84 4.40
C MET A 306 -0.63 4.69 5.40
N ILE A 307 0.35 4.63 6.29
CA ILE A 307 0.32 3.75 7.46
C ILE A 307 -0.10 4.60 8.65
N TYR A 308 -1.07 4.12 9.42
CA TYR A 308 -1.56 4.86 10.58
C TYR A 308 -2.13 3.93 11.65
N TYR A 309 -2.19 4.45 12.87
CA TYR A 309 -2.63 3.72 14.04
C TYR A 309 -3.99 3.02 13.85
N ARG A 310 -4.08 1.79 14.36
CA ARG A 310 -5.33 1.06 14.55
C ARG A 310 -5.48 0.67 16.01
N SER A 311 -6.67 0.90 16.59
CA SER A 311 -6.97 0.38 17.92
C SER A 311 -7.29 -1.12 17.88
N ARG A 312 -6.92 -1.84 18.94
CA ARG A 312 -7.39 -3.23 19.17
C ARG A 312 -8.77 -3.27 19.82
N GLU A 313 -9.20 -2.16 20.42
CA GLU A 313 -10.52 -2.04 21.01
C GLU A 313 -11.52 -1.68 19.91
N PRO A 314 -12.54 -2.54 19.66
CA PRO A 314 -13.53 -2.26 18.65
C PRO A 314 -14.25 -0.93 18.90
N SER A 315 -14.52 -0.19 17.84
CA SER A 315 -15.22 1.09 17.83
C SER A 315 -14.53 2.20 18.64
N ARG A 316 -13.26 2.01 19.03
CA ARG A 316 -12.48 3.06 19.66
C ARG A 316 -12.10 4.12 18.60
N PRO A 317 -12.46 5.40 18.80
CA PRO A 317 -12.10 6.43 17.86
C PRO A 317 -10.59 6.63 17.82
N VAL A 318 -10.05 6.82 16.62
CA VAL A 318 -8.66 7.21 16.39
C VAL A 318 -8.61 8.72 16.23
N ARG A 319 -7.62 9.37 16.86
CA ARG A 319 -7.47 10.83 16.78
C ARG A 319 -7.27 11.26 15.33
N HIS A 320 -8.01 12.29 14.92
CA HIS A 320 -8.00 12.84 13.55
C HIS A 320 -8.29 11.79 12.46
N ALA A 321 -9.06 10.73 12.75
CA ALA A 321 -9.47 9.76 11.72
C ALA A 321 -10.29 10.41 10.58
N ASP A 322 -10.97 11.53 10.87
CA ASP A 322 -11.65 12.34 9.85
C ASP A 322 -10.69 12.82 8.76
N LEU A 323 -9.42 13.06 9.10
CA LEU A 323 -8.38 13.44 8.15
C LEU A 323 -8.11 12.33 7.13
N THR A 324 -7.82 11.12 7.60
CA THR A 324 -7.49 9.99 6.73
C THR A 324 -8.69 9.53 5.93
N ASP A 325 -9.88 9.51 6.55
CA ASP A 325 -11.14 9.21 5.86
C ASP A 325 -11.46 10.25 4.77
N GLU A 326 -11.19 11.54 4.99
CA GLU A 326 -11.37 12.57 3.97
C GLU A 326 -10.36 12.43 2.83
N ILE A 327 -9.08 12.15 3.12
CA ILE A 327 -8.05 11.90 2.10
C ILE A 327 -8.47 10.71 1.20
N GLU A 328 -8.92 9.62 1.82
CA GLU A 328 -9.40 8.44 1.11
C GLU A 328 -10.57 8.78 0.16
N GLN A 329 -11.54 9.55 0.64
CA GLN A 329 -12.70 9.96 -0.16
C GLN A 329 -12.36 10.96 -1.27
N ILE A 330 -11.42 11.87 -1.04
CA ILE A 330 -10.89 12.77 -2.08
C ILE A 330 -10.29 11.92 -3.22
N ALA A 331 -9.40 10.98 -2.88
CA ALA A 331 -8.77 10.14 -3.90
C ALA A 331 -9.82 9.31 -4.67
N LEU A 332 -10.71 8.62 -3.96
CA LEU A 332 -11.66 7.67 -4.54
C LEU A 332 -12.79 8.33 -5.31
N TYR A 333 -13.38 9.39 -4.79
CA TYR A 333 -14.63 9.97 -5.33
C TYR A 333 -14.38 11.23 -6.14
N LYS A 334 -13.52 12.14 -5.68
CA LYS A 334 -13.22 13.38 -6.43
C LYS A 334 -12.31 13.12 -7.63
N TYR A 335 -11.30 12.26 -7.47
CA TYR A 335 -10.31 11.98 -8.51
C TYR A 335 -10.48 10.61 -9.19
N GLY A 336 -11.53 9.86 -8.85
CA GLY A 336 -11.80 8.56 -9.47
C GLY A 336 -10.69 7.53 -9.23
N GLY A 337 -9.93 7.68 -8.14
CA GLY A 337 -8.83 6.81 -7.78
C GLY A 337 -9.26 5.36 -7.53
N LEU A 338 -8.27 4.47 -7.47
CA LEU A 338 -8.45 3.04 -7.26
C LEU A 338 -7.68 2.60 -6.01
N PRO A 339 -8.30 1.81 -5.11
CA PRO A 339 -7.58 1.23 -4.00
C PRO A 339 -6.57 0.17 -4.47
N HIS A 340 -5.54 -0.04 -3.67
CA HIS A 340 -4.69 -1.22 -3.74
C HIS A 340 -5.45 -2.45 -3.21
N TRP A 341 -5.46 -3.54 -3.98
CA TRP A 341 -6.25 -4.74 -3.67
C TRP A 341 -5.82 -5.47 -2.39
N GLY A 342 -4.53 -5.47 -2.09
CA GLY A 342 -3.97 -6.12 -0.89
C GLY A 342 -3.94 -5.25 0.37
N LYS A 343 -4.64 -4.10 0.37
CA LYS A 343 -4.61 -3.08 1.43
C LYS A 343 -6.02 -2.56 1.70
N ASN A 344 -6.11 -1.51 2.51
CA ASN A 344 -7.33 -0.73 2.75
C ASN A 344 -8.39 -1.44 3.59
N ARG A 345 -9.44 -0.69 3.92
CA ARG A 345 -10.62 -1.11 4.67
C ARG A 345 -11.80 -1.35 3.72
N ASN A 346 -12.79 -2.12 4.14
CA ASN A 346 -13.88 -2.59 3.28
C ASN A 346 -14.58 -1.50 2.45
N TYR A 347 -14.85 -0.34 3.04
CA TYR A 347 -15.65 0.69 2.38
C TYR A 347 -15.02 1.25 1.10
N VAL A 348 -13.68 1.23 0.97
CA VAL A 348 -13.01 1.76 -0.23
C VAL A 348 -13.30 0.94 -1.47
N PHE A 349 -13.72 -0.32 -1.30
CA PHE A 349 -14.06 -1.21 -2.40
C PHE A 349 -15.51 -1.01 -2.88
N ASN A 350 -16.29 -0.14 -2.24
CA ASN A 350 -17.64 0.20 -2.69
C ASN A 350 -17.59 0.85 -4.08
N ASP A 351 -18.31 0.27 -5.05
CA ASP A 351 -18.35 0.69 -6.45
C ASP A 351 -16.99 0.85 -7.15
N THR A 352 -15.92 0.33 -6.56
CA THR A 352 -14.57 0.45 -7.12
C THR A 352 -14.40 -0.39 -8.38
N VAL A 353 -14.99 -1.58 -8.42
CA VAL A 353 -14.80 -2.52 -9.53
C VAL A 353 -15.33 -1.98 -10.85
N GLY A 354 -16.39 -1.16 -10.81
CA GLY A 354 -16.96 -0.50 -11.98
C GLY A 354 -16.01 0.48 -12.67
N LYS A 355 -14.91 0.88 -12.00
CA LYS A 355 -13.86 1.74 -12.56
C LYS A 355 -12.85 0.98 -13.43
N PHE A 356 -12.84 -0.36 -13.40
CA PHE A 356 -11.95 -1.17 -14.24
C PHE A 356 -12.58 -1.44 -15.61
N PRO A 357 -12.03 -0.90 -16.71
CA PRO A 357 -12.66 -0.98 -18.03
C PRO A 357 -12.71 -2.40 -18.62
N LYS A 358 -11.93 -3.33 -18.05
CA LYS A 358 -11.80 -4.73 -18.48
C LYS A 358 -12.41 -5.73 -17.51
N LEU A 359 -13.27 -5.25 -16.60
CA LEU A 359 -13.95 -6.11 -15.62
C LEU A 359 -14.76 -7.22 -16.30
N ARG A 360 -15.51 -6.91 -17.35
CA ARG A 360 -16.36 -7.91 -18.01
C ARG A 360 -15.53 -9.03 -18.61
N GLU A 361 -14.46 -8.69 -19.32
CA GLU A 361 -13.53 -9.66 -19.88
C GLU A 361 -12.85 -10.51 -18.80
N PHE A 362 -12.55 -9.92 -17.64
CA PHE A 362 -12.06 -10.68 -16.48
C PHE A 362 -13.10 -11.67 -15.96
N LEU A 363 -14.35 -11.24 -15.78
CA LEU A 363 -15.44 -12.09 -15.31
C LEU A 363 -15.76 -13.21 -16.30
N ASP A 364 -15.66 -12.96 -17.61
CA ASP A 364 -15.83 -13.98 -18.65
C ASP A 364 -14.74 -15.06 -18.58
N VAL A 365 -13.47 -14.67 -18.32
CA VAL A 365 -12.37 -15.62 -18.09
C VAL A 365 -12.63 -16.42 -16.81
N LYS A 366 -12.99 -15.74 -15.71
CA LYS A 366 -13.32 -16.38 -14.44
C LYS A 366 -14.43 -17.42 -14.61
N ALA A 367 -15.53 -17.07 -15.29
CA ALA A 367 -16.65 -17.99 -15.50
C ALA A 367 -16.27 -19.20 -16.37
N ARG A 368 -15.38 -19.03 -17.35
CA ARG A 368 -14.85 -20.15 -18.15
C ARG A 368 -13.92 -21.07 -17.37
N PHE A 369 -13.13 -20.52 -16.45
CA PHE A 369 -12.10 -21.28 -15.73
C PHE A 369 -12.64 -21.91 -14.45
N ASP A 370 -13.57 -21.25 -13.77
CA ASP A 370 -14.13 -21.67 -12.49
C ASP A 370 -15.65 -21.42 -12.47
N PRO A 371 -16.44 -22.19 -13.26
CA PRO A 371 -17.87 -21.97 -13.42
C PRO A 371 -18.67 -22.17 -12.11
N ASP A 372 -18.18 -23.06 -11.24
CA ASP A 372 -18.80 -23.35 -9.94
C ASP A 372 -18.31 -22.42 -8.82
N GLY A 373 -17.35 -21.53 -9.12
CA GLY A 373 -16.83 -20.55 -8.18
C GLY A 373 -16.02 -21.15 -7.04
N ILE A 374 -15.35 -22.29 -7.22
CA ILE A 374 -14.55 -23.00 -6.21
C ILE A 374 -13.47 -22.11 -5.58
N PHE A 375 -12.88 -21.18 -6.35
CA PHE A 375 -11.87 -20.25 -5.85
C PHE A 375 -12.45 -18.91 -5.39
N SER A 376 -13.77 -18.79 -5.35
CA SER A 376 -14.46 -17.58 -4.90
C SER A 376 -14.69 -17.63 -3.40
N SER A 377 -14.81 -16.45 -2.81
CA SER A 377 -15.18 -16.23 -1.42
C SER A 377 -16.26 -15.16 -1.37
N GLN A 378 -16.97 -15.06 -0.24
CA GLN A 378 -17.93 -13.97 -0.03
C GLN A 378 -17.29 -12.60 -0.30
N TRP A 379 -16.06 -12.38 0.17
CA TRP A 379 -15.36 -11.11 -0.03
C TRP A 379 -14.99 -10.86 -1.49
N SER A 380 -14.45 -11.86 -2.21
CA SER A 380 -14.11 -11.69 -3.62
C SER A 380 -15.34 -11.40 -4.48
N ASP A 381 -16.48 -12.03 -4.19
CA ASP A 381 -17.72 -11.81 -4.93
C ASP A 381 -18.28 -10.41 -4.69
N GLN A 382 -18.16 -9.91 -3.46
CA GLN A 382 -18.53 -8.54 -3.09
C GLN A 382 -17.66 -7.51 -3.82
N VAL A 383 -16.33 -7.64 -3.76
CA VAL A 383 -15.43 -6.66 -4.38
C VAL A 383 -15.38 -6.75 -5.90
N LEU A 384 -15.73 -7.89 -6.49
CA LEU A 384 -15.86 -8.05 -7.95
C LEU A 384 -17.25 -7.65 -8.49
N GLY A 385 -18.18 -7.25 -7.62
CA GLY A 385 -19.54 -6.86 -8.00
C GLY A 385 -20.38 -8.03 -8.52
N ILE A 386 -20.04 -9.26 -8.10
CA ILE A 386 -20.77 -10.49 -8.47
C ILE A 386 -21.99 -10.67 -7.56
N ASN A 387 -21.78 -10.59 -6.24
CA ASN A 387 -22.85 -10.76 -5.26
C ASN A 387 -22.54 -10.05 -3.94
N GLY A 388 -23.54 -9.41 -3.35
CA GLY A 388 -23.41 -8.65 -2.11
C GLY A 388 -22.73 -7.29 -2.29
N SER A 389 -22.39 -6.65 -1.16
CA SER A 389 -21.61 -5.42 -1.11
C SER A 389 -20.44 -5.59 -0.13
N PRO A 390 -19.26 -5.02 -0.42
CA PRO A 390 -18.15 -5.02 0.54
C PRO A 390 -18.43 -4.09 1.74
N VAL A 391 -19.40 -3.19 1.61
CA VAL A 391 -19.82 -2.27 2.69
C VAL A 391 -20.62 -3.03 3.75
N ILE A 392 -20.21 -2.88 5.01
CA ILE A 392 -20.90 -3.46 6.15
C ILE A 392 -21.43 -2.31 7.02
N SER A 393 -22.75 -2.16 7.05
CA SER A 393 -23.43 -1.12 7.84
C SER A 393 -23.82 -1.62 9.23
N GLY A 394 -23.71 -0.73 10.22
CA GLY A 394 -24.06 -1.01 11.61
C GLY A 394 -23.52 0.08 12.53
N PRO A 395 -23.92 0.12 13.81
CA PRO A 395 -23.36 1.07 14.75
C PRO A 395 -21.82 0.98 14.79
N GLY A 396 -21.14 2.12 14.72
CA GLY A 396 -19.66 2.19 14.71
C GLY A 396 -18.99 1.73 13.41
N CYS A 397 -19.72 1.42 12.34
CA CYS A 397 -19.12 0.89 11.11
C CYS A 397 -18.09 1.82 10.46
N ALA A 398 -18.24 3.13 10.61
CA ALA A 398 -17.30 4.10 10.01
C ALA A 398 -15.96 4.11 10.75
N VAL A 399 -15.99 3.91 12.07
CA VAL A 399 -14.77 3.81 12.90
C VAL A 399 -13.90 2.63 12.48
N GLU A 400 -14.54 1.53 12.10
CA GLU A 400 -13.86 0.32 11.61
C GLU A 400 -13.50 0.38 10.11
N GLY A 401 -13.88 1.46 9.40
CA GLY A 401 -13.75 1.58 7.94
C GLY A 401 -14.57 0.54 7.17
N LEU A 402 -15.68 0.09 7.74
CA LEU A 402 -16.60 -0.83 7.10
C LEU A 402 -17.65 -0.12 6.25
N CYS A 403 -17.90 1.16 6.55
CA CYS A 403 -18.84 2.01 5.82
C CYS A 403 -18.32 3.46 5.80
N THR A 404 -18.86 4.27 4.87
CA THR A 404 -18.83 5.73 4.99
C THR A 404 -20.01 6.14 5.89
N CYS A 405 -19.79 7.05 6.85
CA CYS A 405 -20.86 7.42 7.78
C CYS A 405 -22.03 8.08 7.05
N THR A 406 -23.26 7.74 7.46
CA THR A 406 -24.49 8.36 6.96
C THR A 406 -25.34 8.96 8.08
N LYS A 407 -25.13 8.49 9.31
CA LYS A 407 -25.78 8.94 10.54
C LYS A 407 -24.80 8.85 11.71
N ASP A 408 -25.06 9.58 12.78
CA ASP A 408 -24.13 9.66 13.92
C ASP A 408 -23.87 8.30 14.59
N SER A 409 -24.84 7.38 14.56
CA SER A 409 -24.64 6.03 15.10
C SER A 409 -23.57 5.22 14.37
N ASP A 410 -23.21 5.59 13.14
CA ASP A 410 -22.14 4.93 12.39
C ASP A 410 -20.76 5.32 12.93
N CYS A 411 -20.68 6.40 13.73
CA CYS A 411 -19.48 6.90 14.39
C CYS A 411 -19.36 6.39 15.84
N ALA A 412 -18.22 6.67 16.48
CA ALA A 412 -18.01 6.39 17.89
C ALA A 412 -18.90 7.27 18.78
N PRO A 413 -19.24 6.85 20.01
CA PRO A 413 -19.94 7.71 20.97
C PRO A 413 -19.23 9.05 21.16
N GLY A 414 -19.99 10.15 21.06
CA GLY A 414 -19.46 11.52 21.14
C GLY A 414 -18.93 12.08 19.82
N TYR A 415 -19.01 11.33 18.72
CA TYR A 415 -18.70 11.80 17.36
C TYR A 415 -19.99 11.91 16.53
N LEU A 416 -19.98 12.82 15.56
CA LEU A 416 -21.08 13.07 14.63
C LEU A 416 -20.64 12.79 13.20
N CYS A 417 -21.56 12.33 12.37
CA CYS A 417 -21.31 12.17 10.95
C CYS A 417 -21.46 13.54 10.26
N SER A 418 -20.33 14.08 9.81
CA SER A 418 -20.23 15.44 9.26
C SER A 418 -19.67 15.43 7.85
N ASN A 419 -19.74 16.57 7.18
CA ASN A 419 -19.07 16.77 5.90
C ASN A 419 -17.55 16.94 6.08
N GLY A 420 -16.78 16.60 5.05
CA GLY A 420 -15.35 16.89 4.99
C GLY A 420 -15.04 18.40 5.06
N LYS A 421 -13.79 18.73 5.37
CA LYS A 421 -13.30 20.11 5.57
C LYS A 421 -12.92 20.81 4.27
N VAL A 422 -12.40 20.07 3.29
CA VAL A 422 -11.96 20.53 1.97
C VAL A 422 -12.85 19.94 0.87
N TYR A 423 -13.15 18.65 0.95
CA TYR A 423 -14.08 17.98 0.06
C TYR A 423 -15.41 17.79 0.77
N LEU A 424 -16.31 18.75 0.56
CA LEU A 424 -17.59 18.84 1.29
C LEU A 424 -18.51 17.63 1.05
N ASP A 425 -18.35 16.89 -0.04
CA ASP A 425 -19.14 15.68 -0.29
C ASP A 425 -18.62 14.46 0.50
N ALA A 426 -17.40 14.52 1.06
CA ALA A 426 -16.93 13.49 1.96
C ALA A 426 -17.77 13.45 3.23
N ARG A 427 -17.94 12.26 3.79
CA ARG A 427 -18.62 12.05 5.08
C ARG A 427 -17.64 11.43 6.07
N VAL A 428 -17.43 12.11 7.18
CA VAL A 428 -16.39 11.77 8.17
C VAL A 428 -16.93 11.87 9.60
N CYS A 429 -16.38 11.06 10.50
CA CYS A 429 -16.73 11.09 11.91
C CYS A 429 -15.89 12.13 12.65
N THR A 430 -16.52 13.21 13.11
CA THR A 430 -15.82 14.32 13.78
C THR A 430 -16.37 14.56 15.18
N VAL A 431 -15.54 15.07 16.08
CA VAL A 431 -16.01 15.60 17.37
C VAL A 431 -16.87 16.85 17.13
N PRO A 432 -17.95 17.07 17.91
CA PRO A 432 -18.68 18.33 17.91
C PRO A 432 -17.74 19.49 18.23
N VAL A 433 -17.83 20.58 17.47
CA VAL A 433 -17.16 21.84 17.84
C VAL A 433 -17.88 22.37 19.09
N PRO A 434 -17.18 22.71 20.18
CA PRO A 434 -17.80 23.37 21.33
C PRO A 434 -18.52 24.64 20.85
N GLN A 435 -19.81 24.75 21.16
CA GLN A 435 -20.64 25.93 20.83
C GLN A 435 -20.20 27.17 21.58
#